data_AF-A0ABD2GN11-F1
#
_entry.id   AF-A0ABD2GN11-F1
#
_cell.length_a   1.000
_cell.length_b   1.000
_cell.length_c   1.000
_cell.angle_alpha   90.00
_cell.angle_beta   90.00
_cell.angle_gamma   90.00
#
_symmetry.space_group_name_H-M   'P 1'
#
loop_
_entity.id
_entity.type
_entity.pdbx_description
1 polymer ?
#
loop_
_entity_poly.entity_id
_entity_poly.type
_entity_poly.pdbx_seq_one_letter_code
_entity_poly.pdbx_strand_id
1 'polypeptide(L)'
;MEMRAYTPHKQLIGTVFQRWSMFTPLLEVCDSEGASTIRIQGSCCPSRCFSNQQFQIVSNIGEKMGSIWKKWPGFNDDYNMDHEYFGLEVPLGMESHSKLMLLAATFLLNYMFFEMS
;
A
#
# COMPACT_ATOMS: atom_id res chain seq x y z
N MET A 1 3.02 -8.72 -8.98
CA MET A 1 1.54 -8.76 -8.80
C MET A 1 0.95 -7.42 -9.15
N GLU A 2 -0.34 -7.37 -9.48
CA GLU A 2 -1.02 -6.11 -9.82
C GLU A 2 -2.46 -6.08 -9.28
N MET A 3 -2.98 -4.87 -9.09
CA MET A 3 -4.35 -4.58 -8.73
C MET A 3 -4.85 -3.42 -9.58
N ARG A 4 -6.02 -3.57 -10.19
CA ARG A 4 -6.63 -2.58 -11.07
C ARG A 4 -7.89 -2.04 -10.43
N ALA A 5 -8.06 -0.72 -10.46
CA ALA A 5 -9.27 -0.06 -9.98
C ALA A 5 -10.14 0.33 -11.19
N TYR A 6 -11.45 0.08 -11.07
CA TYR A 6 -12.42 0.36 -12.13
C TYR A 6 -13.59 1.18 -11.61
N THR A 7 -14.17 1.98 -12.50
CA THR A 7 -15.46 2.65 -12.24
C THR A 7 -16.61 1.63 -12.25
N PRO A 8 -17.81 2.00 -11.76
CA PRO A 8 -19.00 1.15 -11.90
C PRO A 8 -19.31 0.77 -13.35
N HIS A 9 -18.90 1.61 -14.30
CA HIS A 9 -19.05 1.39 -15.74
C HIS A 9 -17.88 0.63 -16.37
N LYS A 10 -17.06 -0.06 -15.56
CA LYS A 10 -15.90 -0.87 -15.99
C LYS A 10 -14.82 -0.08 -16.72
N GLN A 11 -14.72 1.23 -16.52
CA GLN A 11 -13.63 2.03 -17.05
C GLN A 11 -12.43 1.96 -16.10
N LEU A 12 -11.22 1.79 -16.64
CA LEU A 12 -10.00 1.73 -15.84
C LEU A 12 -9.73 3.11 -15.22
N ILE A 13 -9.55 3.14 -13.90
CA ILE A 13 -9.15 4.32 -13.14
C ILE A 13 -7.62 4.41 -13.06
N GLY A 14 -6.99 3.25 -12.85
CA GLY A 14 -5.56 3.11 -12.74
C GLY A 14 -5.16 1.70 -12.33
N THR A 15 -3.85 1.46 -12.31
CA THR A 15 -3.26 0.17 -11.97
C THR A 15 -2.17 0.35 -10.94
N VAL A 16 -2.19 -0.47 -9.90
CA VAL A 16 -1.08 -0.63 -8.95
C VAL A 16 -0.36 -1.91 -9.29
N PHE A 17 0.95 -1.87 -9.46
CA PHE A 17 1.73 -3.08 -9.65
C PHE A 17 2.99 -3.09 -8.80
N GLN A 18 3.36 -4.31 -8.41
CA GLN A 18 4.62 -4.58 -7.75
C GLN A 18 5.76 -4.49 -8.74
N ARG A 19 6.75 -3.67 -8.39
CA ARG A 19 8.05 -3.66 -9.04
C ARG A 19 8.98 -4.64 -8.35
N TRP A 20 9.86 -5.23 -9.14
CA TRP A 20 10.92 -6.05 -8.59
C TRP A 20 11.97 -5.15 -7.95
N SER A 21 12.36 -5.49 -6.73
CA SER A 21 13.47 -4.88 -5.99
C SER A 21 14.08 -5.98 -5.11
N MET A 22 15.40 -5.95 -4.95
CA MET A 22 16.11 -7.00 -4.20
C MET A 22 15.79 -7.02 -2.71
N PHE A 23 15.49 -5.87 -2.10
CA PHE A 23 15.42 -5.76 -0.63
C PHE A 23 14.27 -4.91 -0.10
N THR A 24 13.55 -4.18 -0.95
CA THR A 24 12.49 -3.26 -0.55
C THR A 24 11.22 -3.53 -1.33
N PRO A 25 10.06 -3.70 -0.67
CA PRO A 25 8.80 -3.75 -1.38
C PRO A 25 8.56 -2.39 -2.04
N LEU A 26 8.40 -2.42 -3.36
CA LEU A 26 8.17 -1.25 -4.20
C LEU A 26 6.88 -1.48 -5.00
N LEU A 27 5.88 -0.65 -4.77
CA LEU A 27 4.71 -0.57 -5.63
C LEU A 27 4.75 0.72 -6.44
N GLU A 28 4.31 0.63 -7.69
CA GLU A 28 4.05 1.77 -8.55
C GLU A 28 2.56 1.88 -8.80
N VAL A 29 2.06 3.11 -8.69
CA VAL A 29 0.70 3.48 -9.00
C VAL A 29 0.72 4.23 -10.32
N CYS A 30 0.03 3.68 -11.31
CA CYS A 30 -0.19 4.31 -12.60
C CYS A 30 -1.64 4.73 -12.76
N ASP A 31 -1.84 5.82 -13.50
CA ASP A 31 -3.16 6.24 -13.96
C ASP A 31 -3.72 5.32 -15.06
N SER A 32 -4.86 5.70 -15.64
CA SER A 32 -5.53 4.94 -16.70
C SER A 32 -4.73 4.88 -18.01
N GLU A 33 -3.81 5.83 -18.22
CA GLU A 33 -2.94 5.87 -19.40
C GLU A 33 -1.62 5.11 -19.18
N GLY A 34 -1.37 4.66 -17.95
CA GLY A 34 -0.17 3.92 -17.57
C GLY A 34 0.98 4.80 -17.10
N ALA A 35 0.78 6.11 -16.96
CA ALA A 35 1.81 6.99 -16.42
C ALA A 35 1.93 6.78 -14.91
N SER A 36 3.15 6.50 -14.44
CA SER A 36 3.44 6.42 -13.00
C SER A 36 3.19 7.78 -12.38
N THR A 37 2.45 7.82 -11.28
CA THR A 37 2.14 9.06 -10.55
C THR A 37 2.68 9.03 -9.13
N ILE A 38 2.68 7.85 -8.50
CA ILE A 38 3.04 7.66 -7.09
C ILE A 38 3.84 6.37 -6.95
N ARG A 39 4.82 6.37 -6.05
CA ARG A 39 5.56 5.19 -5.62
C ARG A 39 5.32 4.92 -4.15
N ILE A 40 5.25 3.65 -3.78
CA ILE A 40 5.10 3.22 -2.39
C ILE A 40 6.30 2.34 -2.05
N GLN A 41 7.04 2.74 -1.01
CA GLN A 41 8.32 2.16 -0.65
C GLN A 41 8.30 1.69 0.80
N GLY A 42 8.57 0.40 1.04
CA GLY A 42 8.78 -0.11 2.39
C GLY A 42 10.23 -0.07 2.84
N SER A 43 10.47 -0.39 4.11
CA SER A 43 11.82 -0.55 4.65
C SER A 43 12.59 -1.69 3.98
N CYS A 44 13.91 -1.54 3.94
CA CYS A 44 14.82 -2.59 3.50
C CYS A 44 14.73 -3.77 4.47
N CYS A 45 14.63 -5.00 3.94
CA CYS A 45 14.41 -6.24 4.67
C CYS A 45 13.03 -6.36 5.35
N PRO A 46 11.95 -6.62 4.59
CA PRO A 46 10.70 -7.07 5.17
C PRO A 46 10.87 -8.50 5.69
N SER A 47 11.44 -8.65 6.89
CA SER A 47 11.33 -9.94 7.58
C SER A 47 9.87 -10.11 7.98
N ARG A 48 9.28 -11.28 7.70
CA ARG A 48 7.93 -11.66 8.17
C ARG A 48 7.77 -11.56 9.70
N CYS A 49 8.87 -11.37 10.43
CA CYS A 49 8.92 -11.30 11.89
C CYS A 49 8.73 -9.88 12.46
N PHE A 50 8.62 -8.82 11.63
CA PHE A 50 8.29 -7.49 12.15
C PHE A 50 6.78 -7.34 12.30
N SER A 51 6.32 -7.27 13.55
CA SER A 51 4.91 -7.05 13.93
C SER A 51 4.34 -5.74 13.39
N ASN A 52 5.18 -4.72 13.24
CA ASN A 52 4.81 -3.40 12.74
C ASN A 52 5.60 -3.08 11.47
N GLN A 53 4.90 -2.63 10.43
CA GLN A 53 5.51 -2.24 9.16
C GLN A 53 4.95 -0.92 8.67
N GLN A 54 5.81 -0.11 8.04
CA GLN A 54 5.42 1.16 7.46
C GLN A 54 5.99 1.28 6.04
N PHE A 55 5.14 1.75 5.14
CA PHE A 55 5.44 2.01 3.74
C PHE A 55 5.23 3.51 3.49
N GLN A 56 6.24 4.17 2.94
CA GLN A 56 6.18 5.59 2.61
C GLN A 56 5.53 5.74 1.23
N ILE A 57 4.57 6.67 1.14
CA ILE A 57 3.99 7.09 -0.13
C ILE A 57 4.81 8.29 -0.60
N VAL A 58 5.42 8.18 -1.78
CA VAL A 58 6.26 9.23 -2.37
C VAL A 58 5.77 9.59 -3.77
N SER A 59 5.84 10.88 -4.10
CA SER A 59 5.56 11.36 -5.45
C SER A 59 6.69 10.97 -6.41
N ASN A 60 6.48 11.15 -7.71
CA ASN A 60 7.52 10.93 -8.72
C ASN A 60 8.79 11.77 -8.51
N ILE A 61 8.65 12.95 -7.89
CA ILE A 61 9.78 13.85 -7.57
C ILE A 61 10.41 13.54 -6.20
N GLY A 62 9.93 12.50 -5.50
CA GLY A 62 10.49 12.02 -4.24
C GLY A 62 9.91 12.69 -2.98
N GLU A 63 8.87 13.51 -3.11
CA GLU A 63 8.23 14.15 -1.96
C GLU A 63 7.36 13.16 -1.20
N LYS A 64 7.44 13.19 0.13
CA LYS A 64 6.60 12.34 0.99
C LYS A 64 5.17 12.85 0.99
N MET A 65 4.24 11.99 0.55
CA MET A 65 2.82 12.30 0.45
C MET A 65 1.97 11.63 1.53
N GLY A 66 2.53 10.68 2.28
CA GLY A 66 1.77 9.93 3.28
C GLY A 66 2.46 8.63 3.69
N SER A 67 1.73 7.78 4.39
CA SER A 67 2.20 6.43 4.67
C SER A 67 1.08 5.41 4.75
N ILE A 68 1.38 4.17 4.37
CA ILE A 68 0.58 3.00 4.69
C ILE A 68 1.29 2.30 5.85
N TRP A 69 0.56 1.87 6.86
CA TRP A 69 1.15 1.13 7.97
C TRP A 69 0.32 -0.07 8.33
N LYS A 70 1.00 -1.05 8.89
CA LYS A 70 0.45 -2.20 9.56
C LYS A 70 0.93 -2.21 11.00
N LYS A 71 0.00 -2.40 11.93
CA LYS A 71 0.32 -2.60 13.34
C LYS A 71 -0.31 -3.89 13.82
N TRP A 72 0.52 -4.77 14.39
CA TRP A 72 0.05 -5.89 15.18
C TRP A 72 0.31 -5.56 16.65
N PRO A 73 -0.75 -5.39 17.47
CA PRO A 73 -0.61 -4.99 18.88
C PRO A 73 0.06 -6.06 19.75
N GLY A 74 0.28 -7.27 19.23
CA GLY A 74 0.88 -8.37 19.96
C GLY A 74 -0.17 -9.32 20.55
N PHE A 75 0.32 -10.41 21.13
CA PHE A 75 -0.50 -11.34 21.91
C PHE A 75 -0.81 -10.72 23.28
N ASN A 76 -2.08 -10.66 23.66
CA ASN A 76 -2.53 -10.17 24.95
C ASN A 76 -3.52 -11.17 25.55
N ASP A 77 -3.25 -11.70 26.75
CA ASP A 77 -4.04 -12.78 27.36
C ASP A 77 -5.49 -12.36 27.72
N ASP A 78 -5.72 -11.05 27.92
CA ASP A 78 -7.01 -10.51 28.38
C ASP A 78 -7.99 -10.15 27.26
N TYR A 79 -7.51 -9.99 26.02
CA TYR A 79 -8.34 -9.64 24.86
C TYR A 79 -7.85 -10.40 23.64
N ASN A 80 -8.75 -11.05 22.89
CA ASN A 80 -8.48 -11.57 21.54
C ASN A 80 -8.12 -10.41 20.60
N MET A 81 -6.87 -9.95 20.65
CA MET A 81 -6.28 -8.91 19.80
C MET A 81 -5.34 -9.51 18.75
N ASP A 82 -5.68 -10.69 18.24
CA ASP A 82 -5.06 -11.26 17.04
C ASP A 82 -5.39 -10.46 15.75
N HIS A 83 -6.19 -9.39 15.86
CA HIS A 83 -6.51 -8.53 14.73
C HIS A 83 -5.36 -7.58 14.40
N GLU A 84 -4.84 -7.73 13.18
CA GLU A 84 -3.89 -6.81 12.57
C GLU A 84 -4.61 -5.55 12.06
N TYR A 85 -4.06 -4.38 12.34
CA TYR A 85 -4.60 -3.10 11.89
C TYR A 85 -3.81 -2.57 10.71
N PHE A 86 -4.52 -2.16 9.66
CA PHE A 86 -3.95 -1.43 8.53
C PHE A 86 -4.47 0.01 8.55
N GLY A 87 -3.57 0.95 8.27
CA GLY A 87 -3.90 2.37 8.17
C GLY A 87 -3.31 2.99 6.91
N LEU A 88 -4.07 3.92 6.34
CA LEU A 88 -3.64 4.79 5.25
C LEU A 88 -3.70 6.23 5.75
N GLU A 89 -2.52 6.84 5.89
CA GLU A 89 -2.36 8.24 6.30
C GLU A 89 -2.02 9.08 5.08
N VAL A 90 -2.94 9.98 4.72
CA VAL A 90 -2.80 10.90 3.60
C VAL A 90 -3.34 12.29 3.96
N PRO A 91 -2.82 13.37 3.36
CA PRO A 91 -3.33 14.72 3.54
C PRO A 91 -4.82 14.83 3.23
N LEU A 92 -5.54 15.66 3.99
CA LEU A 92 -6.96 15.89 3.80
C LEU A 92 -7.27 16.37 2.37
N GLY A 93 -6.44 17.28 1.84
CA GLY A 93 -6.58 17.87 0.51
C GLY A 93 -6.14 16.98 -0.66
N MET A 94 -5.70 15.75 -0.42
CA MET A 94 -5.36 14.82 -1.50
C MET A 94 -6.63 14.46 -2.31
N GLU A 95 -6.47 14.42 -3.62
CA GLU A 95 -7.55 14.12 -4.56
C GLU A 95 -8.16 12.73 -4.30
N SER A 96 -9.48 12.62 -4.48
CA SER A 96 -10.23 11.36 -4.29
C SER A 96 -9.71 10.22 -5.16
N HIS A 97 -9.25 10.53 -6.38
CA HIS A 97 -8.65 9.54 -7.29
C HIS A 97 -7.37 8.94 -6.69
N SER A 98 -6.44 9.78 -6.24
CA SER A 98 -5.22 9.32 -5.57
C SER A 98 -5.51 8.51 -4.31
N LYS A 99 -6.48 8.94 -3.49
CA LYS A 99 -6.90 8.20 -2.29
C LYS A 99 -7.42 6.80 -2.62
N LEU A 100 -8.25 6.69 -3.67
CA LEU A 100 -8.77 5.41 -4.14
C LEU A 100 -7.64 4.49 -4.63
N MET A 101 -6.69 5.03 -5.39
CA MET A 101 -5.55 4.27 -5.87
C MET A 101 -4.61 3.81 -4.74
N LEU A 102 -4.42 4.63 -3.71
CA LEU A 102 -3.67 4.26 -2.51
C LEU A 102 -4.38 3.20 -1.66
N LEU A 103 -5.72 3.21 -1.65
CA LEU A 103 -6.50 2.14 -1.04
C LEU A 103 -6.32 0.82 -1.80
N ALA A 104 -6.36 0.84 -3.13
CA ALA A 104 -6.04 -0.33 -3.95
C ALA A 104 -4.61 -0.83 -3.68
N ALA A 105 -3.64 0.07 -3.56
CA ALA A 105 -2.28 -0.31 -3.20
C ALA A 105 -2.18 -0.96 -1.81
N THR A 106 -2.98 -0.47 -0.84
CA THR A 106 -3.07 -1.04 0.50
C THR A 106 -3.60 -2.48 0.44
N PHE A 107 -4.63 -2.75 -0.36
CA PHE A 107 -5.14 -4.11 -0.55
C PHE A 107 -4.11 -5.03 -1.23
N LEU A 108 -3.38 -4.53 -2.23
CA LEU A 108 -2.32 -5.31 -2.88
C LEU A 108 -1.19 -5.66 -1.90
N LEU A 109 -0.77 -4.70 -1.05
CA LEU A 109 0.20 -4.97 0.02
C LEU A 109 -0.33 -6.05 0.97
N ASN A 110 -1.58 -5.94 1.42
CA ASN A 110 -2.17 -6.94 2.29
C ASN A 110 -2.14 -8.34 1.66
N TYR A 111 -2.56 -8.45 0.41
CA TYR A 111 -2.57 -9.73 -0.31
C TYR A 111 -1.17 -10.33 -0.47
N MET A 112 -0.18 -9.50 -0.83
CA MET A 112 1.20 -9.94 -1.03
C MET A 112 1.90 -10.40 0.26
N PHE A 113 1.57 -9.81 1.41
CA PHE A 113 2.27 -10.08 2.67
C PHE A 113 1.54 -11.08 3.60
N PHE A 114 0.22 -11.25 3.46
CA PHE A 114 -0.60 -12.04 4.42
C PHE A 114 -1.34 -13.23 3.82
N GLU A 115 -1.83 -13.15 2.59
CA GLU A 115 -2.62 -14.25 2.00
C GLU A 115 -1.80 -15.23 1.17
N MET A 116 -0.57 -14.88 0.80
CA MET A 116 0.34 -15.75 0.03
C MET A 116 1.41 -16.44 0.87
N SER A 117 1.29 -16.36 2.20
CA SER A 117 2.24 -16.92 3.16
C SER A 117 1.72 -18.16 3.86
#